data_AF-A0A843XNC7-F1
#
_entry.id   AF-A0A843XNC7-F1
#
_cell.length_a   1.000
_cell.length_b   1.000
_cell.length_c   1.000
_cell.angle_alpha   90.00
_cell.angle_beta   90.00
_cell.angle_gamma   90.00
#
_symmetry.space_group_name_H-M   'P 1'
#
loop_
_entity.id
_entity.type
_entity.pdbx_description
1 polymer ?
#
loop_
_entity_poly.entity_id
_entity_poly.type
_entity_poly.pdbx_seq_one_letter_code
_entity_poly.pdbx_strand_id
1 'polypeptide(L)'
;MWEVRDKAMKTTGNRDPMAWVDYGPVWLRRDYWESLCARWAAGPWQQRSQAAIRNRATQPEKNVHTSGSVSYATHSQKLHHDLERAPTFRELFDRTHKRKGADDYVTESAHTIAETYDRTMAERYTEGTPQPDLDADAWVEAAGVPRKGRVYDFGDSLDTHRVLSSYASSIAPPAHASSSSAPPVSGVEDIRGIIREELRTELQTQREELQTQRVELQAQWVEIETQRVQLQTQFSDMVQQFISIMQRVRPTQPAAQDPAPDDDEAGTADDPADLC
;
A
#
# COMPACT_ATOMS: atom_id res chain seq x y z
N MET A 1 19.97 12.94 -13.93
CA MET A 1 19.58 14.19 -14.62
C MET A 1 20.06 15.46 -13.91
N TRP A 2 19.95 15.59 -12.58
CA TRP A 2 20.45 16.77 -11.86
C TRP A 2 21.95 17.01 -12.13
N GLU A 3 22.78 15.97 -12.02
CA GLU A 3 24.24 16.04 -12.19
C GLU A 3 24.64 16.51 -13.59
N VAL A 4 23.92 16.04 -14.61
CA VAL A 4 24.13 16.44 -16.01
C VAL A 4 23.86 17.93 -16.18
N ARG A 5 22.74 18.41 -15.62
CA ARG A 5 22.36 19.81 -15.64
C ARG A 5 23.36 20.69 -14.88
N ASP A 6 23.80 20.24 -13.71
CA ASP A 6 24.80 20.93 -12.89
C ASP A 6 26.15 21.04 -13.61
N LYS A 7 26.59 19.96 -14.27
CA LYS A 7 27.80 19.95 -15.09
C LYS A 7 27.68 20.95 -16.25
N ALA A 8 26.57 20.96 -16.98
CA ALA A 8 26.35 21.89 -18.09
C ALA A 8 26.33 23.36 -17.61
N MET A 9 25.66 23.63 -16.48
CA MET A 9 25.65 24.95 -15.84
C MET A 9 27.06 25.42 -15.44
N LYS A 10 27.85 24.55 -14.81
CA LYS A 10 29.23 24.86 -14.41
C LYS A 10 30.14 25.09 -15.60
N THR A 11 29.96 24.31 -16.67
CA THR A 11 30.78 24.41 -17.89
C THR A 11 30.49 25.69 -18.65
N THR A 12 29.23 26.11 -18.70
CA THR A 12 28.80 27.33 -19.42
C THR A 12 28.94 28.60 -18.59
N GLY A 13 29.00 28.49 -17.26
CA GLY A 13 28.92 29.63 -16.34
C GLY A 13 27.57 30.35 -16.39
N ASN A 14 26.57 29.81 -17.09
CA ASN A 14 25.27 30.44 -17.31
C ASN A 14 24.16 29.64 -16.64
N ARG A 15 23.24 30.33 -15.97
CA ARG A 15 22.07 29.73 -15.32
C ARG A 15 20.88 29.54 -16.26
N ASP A 16 20.91 30.13 -17.46
CA ASP A 16 19.90 29.95 -18.49
C ASP A 16 20.02 28.55 -19.12
N PRO A 17 18.97 27.71 -19.05
CA PRO A 17 18.97 26.39 -19.66
C PRO A 17 19.21 26.39 -21.17
N MET A 18 18.87 27.47 -21.89
CA MET A 18 19.13 27.56 -23.33
C MET A 18 20.62 27.60 -23.66
N ALA A 19 21.46 28.08 -22.74
CA ALA A 19 22.91 28.06 -22.91
C ALA A 19 23.52 26.66 -22.81
N TRP A 20 22.76 25.67 -22.32
CA TRP A 20 23.25 24.32 -22.05
C TRP A 20 23.09 23.35 -23.22
N VAL A 21 22.42 23.75 -24.31
CA VAL A 21 22.04 22.86 -25.43
C VAL A 21 23.25 22.13 -26.04
N ASP A 22 24.40 22.80 -26.15
CA ASP A 22 25.63 22.19 -26.69
C ASP A 22 26.43 21.36 -25.68
N TYR A 23 26.02 21.35 -24.41
CA TYR A 23 26.73 20.73 -23.29
C TYR A 23 26.00 19.51 -22.73
N GLY A 24 25.15 18.88 -23.57
CA GLY A 24 24.43 17.67 -23.24
C GLY A 24 25.34 16.45 -23.05
N PRO A 25 24.87 15.40 -22.35
CA PRO A 25 25.65 14.21 -22.11
C PRO A 25 25.73 13.34 -23.38
N VAL A 26 26.86 12.67 -23.59
CA VAL A 26 27.13 11.84 -24.79
C VAL A 26 26.11 10.72 -24.98
N TRP A 27 25.55 10.18 -23.89
CA TRP A 27 24.58 9.10 -23.93
C TRP A 27 23.15 9.55 -24.26
N LEU A 28 22.85 10.85 -24.27
CA LEU A 28 21.54 11.39 -24.59
C LEU A 28 21.57 12.04 -25.96
N ARG A 29 20.60 11.69 -26.83
CA ARG A 29 20.50 12.33 -28.14
C ARG A 29 20.29 13.84 -27.99
N ARG A 30 20.93 14.60 -28.87
CA ARG A 30 20.95 16.07 -28.84
C ARG A 30 19.54 16.68 -28.86
N ASP A 31 18.64 16.15 -29.69
CA ASP A 31 17.25 16.59 -29.80
C ASP A 31 16.46 16.43 -28.49
N TYR A 32 16.66 15.33 -27.76
CA TYR A 32 16.06 15.16 -26.43
C TYR A 32 16.64 16.12 -25.41
N TRP A 33 17.95 16.35 -25.44
CA TRP A 33 18.60 17.30 -24.53
C TRP A 33 18.14 18.75 -24.80
N GLU A 34 18.07 19.15 -26.06
CA GLU A 34 17.54 20.46 -26.48
C GLU A 34 16.09 20.64 -26.02
N SER A 35 15.25 19.63 -26.20
CA SER A 35 13.86 19.64 -25.73
C SER A 35 13.75 19.81 -24.21
N LEU A 36 14.67 19.21 -23.45
CA LEU A 36 14.74 19.38 -21.99
C LEU A 36 15.19 20.78 -21.59
N CYS A 37 16.20 21.33 -22.28
CA CYS A 37 16.67 22.70 -22.07
C CYS A 37 15.55 23.71 -22.32
N ALA A 38 14.82 23.58 -23.43
CA ALA A 38 13.66 24.40 -23.75
C ALA A 38 12.57 24.30 -22.67
N ARG A 39 12.27 23.08 -22.18
CA ARG A 39 11.30 22.87 -21.09
C ARG A 39 11.73 23.53 -19.78
N TRP A 40 13.01 23.49 -19.43
CA TRP A 40 13.53 24.15 -18.23
C TRP A 40 13.60 25.67 -18.39
N ALA A 41 13.83 26.17 -19.60
CA ALA A 41 13.80 27.60 -19.91
C ALA A 41 12.37 28.16 -19.91
N ALA A 42 11.35 27.33 -20.14
CA ALA A 42 9.96 27.76 -20.18
C ALA A 42 9.52 28.42 -18.86
N GLY A 43 8.84 29.57 -18.97
CA GLY A 43 8.37 30.36 -17.84
C GLY A 43 7.62 29.56 -16.76
N PRO A 44 6.68 28.67 -17.11
CA PRO A 44 5.97 27.84 -16.12
C PRO A 44 6.91 26.95 -15.29
N TRP A 45 7.95 26.38 -15.90
CA TRP A 45 8.92 25.56 -15.19
C TRP A 45 9.77 26.41 -14.23
N GLN A 46 10.25 27.56 -14.70
CA GLN A 46 11.04 28.48 -13.89
C GLN A 46 10.25 28.97 -12.67
N GLN A 47 8.97 29.33 -12.85
CA GLN A 47 8.09 29.73 -11.76
C GLN A 47 7.93 28.63 -10.71
N ARG A 48 7.68 27.38 -11.15
CA ARG A 48 7.59 26.22 -10.25
C ARG A 48 8.90 25.96 -9.52
N SER A 49 10.03 26.06 -10.22
CA SER A 49 11.37 25.87 -9.63
C SER A 49 11.66 26.94 -8.58
N GLN A 50 11.35 28.21 -8.88
CA GLN A 50 11.56 29.32 -7.92
C GLN A 50 10.63 29.21 -6.72
N ALA A 51 9.36 28.84 -6.92
CA ALA A 51 8.45 28.56 -5.83
C ALA A 51 8.97 27.42 -4.93
N ALA A 52 9.47 26.33 -5.53
CA ALA A 52 10.07 25.23 -4.77
C ALA A 52 11.32 25.66 -3.98
N ILE A 53 12.18 26.50 -4.55
CA ILE A 53 13.34 27.06 -3.85
C ILE A 53 12.89 27.91 -2.66
N ARG A 54 11.94 28.83 -2.87
CA ARG A 54 11.40 29.67 -1.78
C ARG A 54 10.76 28.81 -0.69
N ASN A 55 9.96 27.81 -1.06
CA ASN A 55 9.32 26.90 -0.10
C ASN A 55 10.32 26.09 0.72
N ARG A 56 11.47 25.71 0.15
CA ARG A 56 12.55 25.07 0.90
C ARG A 56 13.30 26.06 1.80
N ALA A 57 13.47 27.30 1.33
CA ALA A 57 14.17 28.35 2.07
C ALA A 57 13.36 28.89 3.26
N THR A 58 12.03 28.79 3.26
CA THR A 58 11.21 29.23 4.41
C THR A 58 11.41 28.35 5.64
N GLN A 59 11.81 27.08 5.47
CA GLN A 59 11.94 26.11 6.57
C GLN A 59 13.08 25.12 6.28
N PRO A 60 14.35 25.58 6.25
CA PRO A 60 15.50 24.75 5.81
C PRO A 60 15.75 23.54 6.71
N GLU A 61 15.34 23.61 7.98
CA GLU A 61 15.59 22.58 9.00
C GLU A 61 14.33 21.81 9.39
N LYS A 62 13.16 22.09 8.79
CA LYS A 62 11.93 21.37 9.18
C LYS A 62 11.81 20.06 8.41
N ASN A 63 11.55 18.99 9.14
CA ASN A 63 11.24 17.64 8.64
C ASN A 63 12.40 16.98 7.86
N VAL A 64 13.65 17.24 8.24
CA VAL A 64 14.81 16.53 7.68
C VAL A 64 15.01 15.21 8.42
N HIS A 65 15.12 14.11 7.67
CA HIS A 65 15.42 12.77 8.18
C HIS A 65 16.70 12.21 7.51
N THR A 66 17.40 11.28 8.17
CA THR A 66 18.60 10.59 7.67
C THR A 66 18.30 9.27 6.93
N SER A 67 17.03 8.90 6.78
CA SER A 67 16.59 7.66 6.09
C SER A 67 17.00 7.58 4.61
N GLY A 68 17.27 8.73 3.97
CA GLY A 68 17.59 8.79 2.53
C GLY A 68 16.43 8.27 1.67
N SER A 69 16.73 7.46 0.66
CA SER A 69 15.75 6.83 -0.24
C SER A 69 15.21 5.49 0.27
N VAL A 70 15.56 5.10 1.49
CA VAL A 70 15.13 3.82 2.10
C VAL A 70 13.83 4.05 2.85
N SER A 71 12.88 3.11 2.69
CA SER A 71 11.58 3.20 3.36
C SER A 71 11.67 2.91 4.85
N TYR A 72 10.68 3.40 5.59
CA TYR A 72 10.50 3.14 7.02
C TYR A 72 10.40 1.63 7.32
N ALA A 73 9.67 0.88 6.47
CA ALA A 73 9.54 -0.58 6.59
C ALA A 73 10.89 -1.29 6.44
N THR A 74 11.73 -0.88 5.50
CA THR A 74 13.08 -1.44 5.36
C THR A 74 13.98 -1.07 6.54
N HIS A 75 13.86 0.15 7.08
CA HIS A 75 14.56 0.53 8.30
C HIS A 75 14.11 -0.30 9.51
N SER A 76 12.81 -0.55 9.64
CA SER A 76 12.23 -1.41 10.68
C SER A 76 12.75 -2.86 10.58
N GLN A 77 12.77 -3.46 9.39
CA GLN A 77 13.31 -4.81 9.19
C GLN A 77 14.80 -4.90 9.54
N LYS A 78 15.60 -3.91 9.14
CA LYS A 78 17.03 -3.87 9.50
C LYS A 78 17.21 -3.75 11.00
N LEU A 79 16.45 -2.87 11.64
CA LEU A 79 16.52 -2.67 13.08
C LEU A 79 16.03 -3.90 13.85
N HIS A 80 15.03 -4.62 13.33
CA HIS A 80 14.60 -5.90 13.88
C HIS A 80 15.72 -6.94 13.87
N HIS A 81 16.46 -7.01 12.76
CA HIS A 81 17.61 -7.91 12.66
C HIS A 81 18.73 -7.49 13.62
N ASP A 82 19.02 -6.19 13.72
CA ASP A 82 20.09 -5.67 14.58
C ASP A 82 19.79 -5.83 16.09
N LEU A 83 18.51 -5.75 16.48
CA LEU A 83 18.06 -5.88 17.88
C LEU A 83 17.61 -7.31 18.25
N GLU A 84 17.49 -8.20 17.27
CA GLU A 84 16.92 -9.56 17.41
C GLU A 84 15.50 -9.59 18.02
N ARG A 85 14.77 -8.47 17.92
CA ARG A 85 13.38 -8.32 18.38
C ARG A 85 12.64 -7.29 17.54
N ALA A 86 11.32 -7.22 17.69
CA ALA A 86 10.55 -6.12 17.11
C ALA A 86 11.09 -4.76 17.62
N PRO A 87 11.46 -3.84 16.71
CA PRO A 87 11.89 -2.51 17.10
C PRO A 87 10.68 -1.68 17.54
N THR A 88 10.87 -0.83 18.53
CA THR A 88 9.80 0.08 18.93
C THR A 88 9.66 1.24 17.94
N PHE A 89 8.50 1.90 17.95
CA PHE A 89 8.31 3.10 17.15
C PHE A 89 9.38 4.16 17.45
N ARG A 90 9.74 4.33 18.73
CA ARG A 90 10.73 5.33 19.13
C ARG A 90 12.15 4.99 18.68
N GLU A 91 12.54 3.71 18.69
CA GLU A 91 13.84 3.29 18.17
C GLU A 91 13.94 3.49 16.66
N LEU A 92 12.84 3.27 15.95
CA LEU A 92 12.75 3.51 14.52
C LEU A 92 12.80 5.02 14.19
N PHE A 93 12.17 5.85 15.00
CA PHE A 93 12.27 7.31 14.94
C PHE A 93 13.72 7.77 15.10
N ASP A 94 14.39 7.33 16.17
CA ASP A 94 15.79 7.67 16.43
C ASP A 94 16.70 7.21 15.28
N ARG A 95 16.48 6.00 14.75
CA ARG A 95 17.25 5.44 13.62
C ARG A 95 17.17 6.30 12.35
N THR A 96 16.09 7.04 12.17
CA THR A 96 15.80 7.86 10.98
C THR A 96 15.98 9.35 11.21
N HIS A 97 16.12 9.82 12.46
CA HIS A 97 16.22 11.24 12.82
C HIS A 97 17.51 11.62 13.55
N LYS A 98 18.34 10.65 13.97
CA LYS A 98 19.69 10.88 14.48
C LYS A 98 20.75 10.75 13.38
N ARG A 99 21.88 11.44 13.57
CA ARG A 99 23.04 11.35 12.66
C ARG A 99 23.77 10.03 12.90
N LYS A 100 24.27 9.39 11.83
CA LYS A 100 25.02 8.12 11.98
C LYS A 100 26.30 8.37 12.80
N GLY A 101 26.45 7.67 13.92
CA GLY A 101 27.65 7.75 14.78
C GLY A 101 27.66 8.93 15.75
N ALA A 102 26.56 9.68 15.86
CA ALA A 102 26.34 10.68 16.90
C ALA A 102 24.93 10.47 17.49
N ASP A 103 24.74 10.80 18.76
CA ASP A 103 23.42 10.70 19.40
C ASP A 103 22.54 11.94 19.13
N ASP A 104 23.08 12.90 18.38
CA ASP A 104 22.40 14.16 18.08
C ASP A 104 21.34 14.00 16.98
N TYR A 105 20.19 14.63 17.20
CA TYR A 105 19.14 14.74 16.20
C TYR A 105 19.55 15.66 15.06
N VAL A 106 19.01 15.38 13.87
CA VAL A 106 19.29 16.15 12.65
C VAL A 106 18.62 17.52 12.69
N THR A 107 17.51 17.64 13.42
CA THR A 107 16.70 18.86 13.53
C THR A 107 16.26 19.08 14.98
N GLU A 108 16.18 20.34 15.41
CA GLU A 108 15.68 20.68 16.74
C GLU A 108 14.24 20.21 16.94
N SER A 109 13.41 20.27 15.89
CA SER A 109 12.04 19.77 15.95
C SER A 109 11.98 18.27 16.26
N ALA A 110 12.85 17.45 15.65
CA ALA A 110 12.90 16.03 15.96
C ALA A 110 13.30 15.79 17.43
N HIS A 111 14.27 16.54 17.94
CA HIS A 111 14.70 16.47 19.34
C HIS A 111 13.56 16.86 20.31
N THR A 112 12.89 18.00 20.08
CA THR A 112 11.79 18.46 20.93
C THR A 112 10.62 17.48 20.95
N ILE A 113 10.27 16.88 19.80
CA ILE A 113 9.20 15.88 19.69
C ILE A 113 9.57 14.63 20.48
N ALA A 114 10.81 14.16 20.29
CA ALA A 114 11.36 13.04 21.03
C ALA A 114 11.29 13.25 22.55
N GLU A 115 11.84 14.34 23.05
CA GLU A 115 11.87 14.66 24.48
C GLU A 115 10.46 14.81 25.07
N THR A 116 9.57 15.49 24.34
CA THR A 116 8.18 15.68 24.79
C THR A 116 7.43 14.36 24.85
N TYR A 117 7.58 13.49 23.85
CA TYR A 117 6.96 12.18 23.84
C TYR A 117 7.45 11.30 25.00
N ASP A 118 8.77 11.26 25.24
CA ASP A 118 9.33 10.46 26.34
C ASP A 118 8.79 10.93 27.70
N ARG A 119 8.71 12.24 27.90
CA ARG A 119 8.10 12.84 29.11
C ARG A 119 6.63 12.44 29.24
N THR A 120 5.82 12.60 28.19
CA THR A 120 4.39 12.27 28.23
C THR A 120 4.18 10.77 28.48
N MET A 121 4.99 9.89 27.89
CA MET A 121 4.95 8.46 28.16
C MET A 121 5.29 8.13 29.62
N ALA A 122 6.32 8.77 30.19
CA ALA A 122 6.71 8.57 31.59
C ALA A 122 5.63 9.07 32.58
N GLU A 123 4.92 10.15 32.25
CA GLU A 123 3.82 10.68 33.07
C GLU A 123 2.57 9.79 33.01
N ARG A 124 2.23 9.24 31.84
CA ARG A 124 1.02 8.41 31.65
C ARG A 124 1.19 6.98 32.13
N TYR A 125 2.38 6.43 31.96
CA TYR A 125 2.67 5.03 32.25
C TYR A 125 3.68 4.95 33.39
N THR A 126 3.20 5.15 34.62
CA THR A 126 3.99 4.96 35.84
C THR A 126 4.18 3.47 36.15
N GLU A 127 5.16 3.14 37.02
CA GLU A 127 5.55 1.78 37.37
C GLU A 127 4.33 0.87 37.65
N GLY A 128 4.19 -0.19 36.84
CA GLY A 128 3.11 -1.18 36.94
C GLY A 128 2.03 -1.09 35.86
N THR A 129 2.03 -0.04 35.03
CA THR A 129 1.10 0.08 33.89
C THR A 129 1.72 -0.49 32.62
N PRO A 130 1.03 -1.35 31.84
CA PRO A 130 1.57 -1.83 30.57
C PRO A 130 1.74 -0.67 29.59
N GLN A 131 2.99 -0.39 29.21
CA GLN A 131 3.30 0.66 28.24
C GLN A 131 3.06 0.15 26.81
N PRO A 132 2.26 0.85 25.99
CA PRO A 132 2.10 0.50 24.59
C PRO A 132 3.38 0.84 23.80
N ASP A 133 3.60 0.14 22.69
CA ASP A 133 4.71 0.42 21.76
C ASP A 133 4.64 1.85 21.17
N LEU A 134 3.41 2.34 20.94
CA LEU A 134 3.11 3.70 20.50
C LEU A 134 1.82 4.18 21.17
N ASP A 135 1.90 5.30 21.91
CA ASP A 135 0.73 6.10 22.29
C ASP A 135 0.52 7.18 21.21
N ALA A 136 -0.48 6.97 20.37
CA ALA A 136 -0.83 7.89 19.29
C ALA A 136 -1.15 9.31 19.78
N ASP A 137 -1.83 9.44 20.92
CA ASP A 137 -2.26 10.74 21.43
C ASP A 137 -1.07 11.48 22.07
N ALA A 138 -0.19 10.77 22.78
CA ALA A 138 1.09 11.34 23.25
C ALA A 138 1.95 11.81 22.07
N TRP A 139 1.99 11.03 20.98
CA TRP A 139 2.76 11.43 19.81
C TRP A 139 2.17 12.66 19.14
N VAL A 140 0.85 12.75 18.97
CA VAL A 140 0.19 13.94 18.41
C VAL A 140 0.41 15.17 19.29
N GLU A 141 0.39 15.01 20.61
CA GLU A 141 0.69 16.09 21.56
C GLU A 141 2.12 16.61 21.39
N ALA A 142 3.10 15.71 21.25
CA ALA A 142 4.51 16.06 21.03
C ALA A 142 4.78 16.65 19.63
N ALA A 143 4.25 16.02 18.59
CA ALA A 143 4.40 16.41 17.18
C ALA A 143 3.64 17.68 16.81
N GLY A 144 2.63 18.03 17.60
CA GLY A 144 1.70 19.12 17.35
C GLY A 144 0.52 18.73 16.44
N VAL A 145 -0.46 19.64 16.39
CA VAL A 145 -1.74 19.43 15.72
C VAL A 145 -1.55 19.01 14.25
N PRO A 146 -2.24 17.94 13.80
CA PRO A 146 -2.17 17.50 12.41
C PRO A 146 -2.49 18.65 11.45
N ARG A 147 -1.58 18.96 10.53
CA ARG A 147 -1.80 19.98 9.49
C ARG A 147 -2.14 19.30 8.18
N LYS A 148 -3.32 19.62 7.62
CA LYS A 148 -3.84 18.99 6.39
C LYS A 148 -3.93 17.46 6.51
N GLY A 149 -4.32 16.96 7.69
CA GLY A 149 -4.47 15.52 7.95
C GLY A 149 -3.14 14.75 8.06
N ARG A 150 -2.02 15.43 8.29
CA ARG A 150 -0.70 14.81 8.45
C ARG A 150 -0.10 15.18 9.80
N VAL A 151 0.42 14.17 10.49
CA VAL A 151 1.17 14.31 11.74
C VAL A 151 2.67 14.18 11.41
N TYR A 152 3.53 14.82 12.19
CA TYR A 152 4.98 14.71 11.98
C TYR A 152 5.42 13.25 12.03
N ASP A 153 6.23 12.85 11.05
CA ASP A 153 6.74 11.50 10.81
C ASP A 153 5.70 10.40 10.51
N PHE A 154 4.41 10.75 10.50
CA PHE A 154 3.33 9.88 10.01
C PHE A 154 3.00 10.27 8.56
N GLY A 155 3.59 9.55 7.62
CA GLY A 155 3.17 9.53 6.22
C GLY A 155 2.00 8.59 6.00
N ASP A 156 1.47 8.55 4.77
CA ASP A 156 0.37 7.65 4.34
C ASP A 156 0.72 6.15 4.52
N SER A 157 2.02 5.83 4.68
CA SER A 157 2.54 4.47 4.88
C SER A 157 2.51 3.98 6.33
N LEU A 158 2.47 4.87 7.30
CA LEU A 158 2.20 4.53 8.69
C LEU A 158 0.73 4.84 8.89
N ASP A 159 -0.08 3.80 9.12
CA ASP A 159 -1.54 3.87 9.14
C ASP A 159 -2.02 5.11 9.90
N THR A 160 -2.24 6.19 9.15
CA THR A 160 -2.50 7.51 9.72
C THR A 160 -3.88 7.48 10.39
N HIS A 161 -4.74 6.52 10.01
CA HIS A 161 -5.99 6.24 10.69
C HIS A 161 -5.76 5.69 12.10
N ARG A 162 -4.70 4.94 12.40
CA ARG A 162 -4.43 4.50 13.79
C ARG A 162 -4.12 5.67 14.73
N VAL A 163 -3.47 6.71 14.22
CA VAL A 163 -3.13 7.91 15.00
C VAL A 163 -4.26 8.93 15.01
N LEU A 164 -4.90 9.17 13.86
CA LEU A 164 -5.98 10.15 13.74
C LEU A 164 -7.32 9.63 14.27
N SER A 165 -7.57 8.32 14.34
CA SER A 165 -8.81 7.78 14.91
C SER A 165 -8.89 8.03 16.41
N SER A 166 -7.77 7.95 17.14
CA SER A 166 -7.74 8.29 18.58
C SER A 166 -8.01 9.78 18.79
N TYR A 167 -7.33 10.63 18.01
CA TYR A 167 -7.52 12.08 18.04
C TYR A 167 -8.95 12.54 17.67
N ALA A 168 -9.56 11.91 16.65
CA ALA A 168 -10.93 12.23 16.22
C ALA A 168 -12.00 11.85 17.26
N SER A 169 -11.78 10.78 18.03
CA SER A 169 -12.66 10.38 19.14
C SER A 169 -12.60 11.35 20.33
N SER A 170 -11.47 12.01 20.54
CA SER A 170 -11.23 12.96 21.64
C SER A 170 -11.82 14.36 21.42
N ILE A 171 -12.24 14.69 20.18
CA ILE A 171 -12.76 16.03 19.79
C ILE A 171 -14.23 15.95 19.35
N ALA A 172 -15.02 14.98 19.82
CA ALA A 172 -16.47 15.09 19.71
C ALA A 172 -16.95 16.25 20.59
N PRO A 173 -17.41 17.40 20.04
CA PRO A 173 -17.97 18.46 20.88
C PRO A 173 -19.39 18.01 21.31
N PRO A 174 -19.85 18.36 22.53
CA PRO A 174 -21.28 18.31 22.80
C PRO A 174 -21.97 19.23 21.80
N ALA A 175 -23.02 18.72 21.15
CA ALA A 175 -23.76 19.42 20.12
C ALA A 175 -24.38 20.71 20.65
N HIS A 176 -23.65 21.84 20.56
CA HIS A 176 -24.24 23.16 20.71
C HIS A 176 -23.61 24.15 19.73
N ALA A 177 -24.51 24.75 18.96
CA ALA A 177 -24.28 25.72 17.92
C ALA A 177 -23.45 26.93 18.40
N SER A 178 -22.57 27.40 17.52
CA SER A 178 -22.52 28.83 17.16
C SER A 178 -21.72 29.05 15.88
N SER A 179 -22.41 29.69 14.95
CA SER A 179 -21.91 30.32 13.74
C SER A 179 -20.73 31.25 14.02
N SER A 180 -19.65 31.10 13.25
CA SER A 180 -18.67 32.17 13.03
C SER A 180 -18.24 32.13 11.57
N SER A 181 -18.81 33.07 10.81
CA SER A 181 -18.51 33.35 9.42
C SER A 181 -17.14 34.03 9.28
N ALA A 182 -16.17 33.33 8.70
CA ALA A 182 -15.02 33.95 8.03
C ALA A 182 -15.33 34.05 6.52
N PRO A 183 -14.88 35.10 5.81
CA PRO A 183 -15.24 35.28 4.40
C PRO A 183 -14.54 34.22 3.53
N PRO A 184 -15.19 33.70 2.46
CA PRO A 184 -14.62 32.65 1.62
C PRO A 184 -13.56 33.22 0.67
N VAL A 185 -12.37 32.60 0.66
CA VAL A 185 -11.33 32.88 -0.33
C VAL A 185 -11.63 32.03 -1.57
N SER A 186 -12.61 32.52 -2.35
CA SER A 186 -13.31 31.88 -3.48
C SER A 186 -12.44 31.10 -4.49
N GLY A 187 -11.13 31.31 -4.59
CA GLY A 187 -10.26 30.59 -5.52
C GLY A 187 -9.70 29.25 -5.01
N VAL A 188 -9.69 29.02 -3.68
CA VAL A 188 -9.06 27.81 -3.09
C VAL A 188 -10.08 26.69 -2.91
N GLU A 189 -11.36 27.03 -2.66
CA GLU A 189 -12.45 26.06 -2.64
C GLU A 189 -12.70 25.43 -4.02
N ASP A 190 -12.58 26.19 -5.12
CA ASP A 190 -12.77 25.70 -6.49
C ASP A 190 -11.71 24.67 -6.90
N ILE A 191 -10.43 24.95 -6.64
CA ILE A 191 -9.33 24.00 -6.93
C ILE A 191 -9.48 22.72 -6.07
N ARG A 192 -9.89 22.87 -4.80
CA ARG A 192 -10.16 21.73 -3.92
C ARG A 192 -11.42 20.95 -4.33
N GLY A 193 -12.36 21.59 -5.03
CA GLY A 193 -13.53 20.97 -5.65
C GLY A 193 -13.11 20.09 -6.83
N ILE A 194 -12.34 20.66 -7.76
CA ILE A 194 -11.87 19.98 -8.97
C ILE A 194 -11.06 18.73 -8.62
N ILE A 195 -10.09 18.82 -7.70
CA ILE A 195 -9.26 17.67 -7.30
C ILE A 195 -10.09 16.56 -6.66
N ARG A 196 -11.13 16.91 -5.89
CA ARG A 196 -12.00 15.90 -5.26
C ARG A 196 -12.89 15.22 -6.30
N GLU A 197 -13.31 15.94 -7.32
CA GLU A 197 -14.14 15.37 -8.37
C GLU A 197 -13.32 14.50 -9.32
N GLU A 198 -12.10 14.93 -9.69
CA GLU A 198 -11.14 14.10 -10.45
C GLU A 198 -10.81 12.79 -9.73
N LEU A 199 -10.58 12.86 -8.41
CA LEU A 199 -10.29 11.67 -7.60
C LEU A 199 -11.51 10.73 -7.52
N ARG A 200 -12.73 11.28 -7.49
CA ARG A 200 -13.97 10.48 -7.53
C ARG A 200 -14.15 9.80 -8.88
N THR A 201 -13.92 10.52 -9.98
CA THR A 201 -14.05 9.94 -11.32
C THR A 201 -13.02 8.83 -11.53
N GLU A 202 -11.78 9.03 -11.07
CA GLU A 202 -10.74 8.00 -11.14
C GLU A 202 -11.12 6.75 -10.33
N LEU A 203 -11.60 6.92 -9.10
CA LEU A 203 -12.08 5.80 -8.28
C LEU A 203 -13.28 5.09 -8.90
N GLN A 204 -14.16 5.83 -9.58
CA GLN A 204 -15.29 5.26 -10.31
C GLN A 204 -14.80 4.41 -11.48
N THR A 205 -13.88 4.95 -12.28
CA THR A 205 -13.28 4.26 -13.43
C THR A 205 -12.54 2.99 -12.99
N GLN A 206 -11.75 3.03 -11.93
CA GLN A 206 -11.08 1.83 -11.39
C GLN A 206 -12.08 0.77 -10.93
N ARG A 207 -13.19 1.18 -10.30
CA ARG A 207 -14.24 0.25 -9.89
C ARG A 207 -14.93 -0.39 -11.09
N GLU A 208 -15.21 0.38 -12.13
CA GLU A 208 -15.79 -0.12 -13.37
C GLU A 208 -14.83 -1.06 -14.09
N GLU A 209 -13.53 -0.76 -14.13
CA GLU A 209 -12.51 -1.64 -14.70
C GLU A 209 -12.41 -2.96 -13.94
N LEU A 210 -12.38 -2.93 -12.60
CA LEU A 210 -12.40 -4.14 -11.77
C LEU A 210 -13.69 -4.95 -11.95
N GLN A 211 -14.83 -4.28 -12.15
CA GLN A 211 -16.09 -4.97 -12.45
C GLN A 211 -16.05 -5.65 -13.81
N THR A 212 -15.52 -4.97 -14.84
CA THR A 212 -15.34 -5.56 -16.18
C THR A 212 -14.40 -6.77 -16.11
N GLN A 213 -13.25 -6.65 -15.46
CA GLN A 213 -12.33 -7.76 -15.26
C GLN A 213 -12.99 -8.94 -14.53
N ARG A 214 -13.81 -8.66 -13.51
CA ARG A 214 -14.53 -9.72 -12.78
C ARG A 214 -15.54 -10.45 -13.67
N VAL A 215 -16.29 -9.72 -14.49
CA VAL A 215 -17.25 -10.31 -15.42
C VAL A 215 -16.54 -11.13 -16.50
N GLU A 216 -15.42 -10.64 -17.02
CA GLU A 216 -14.60 -11.37 -17.99
C GLU A 216 -14.04 -12.67 -17.40
N LEU A 217 -13.50 -12.62 -16.18
CA LEU A 217 -13.04 -13.82 -15.47
C LEU A 217 -14.19 -14.81 -15.21
N GLN A 218 -15.39 -14.32 -14.86
CA GLN A 218 -16.55 -15.19 -14.72
C GLN A 218 -16.95 -15.84 -16.06
N ALA A 219 -16.91 -15.10 -17.16
CA ALA A 219 -17.21 -15.63 -18.49
C ALA A 219 -16.22 -16.74 -18.89
N GLN A 220 -14.91 -16.51 -18.68
CA GLN A 220 -13.89 -17.52 -18.91
C GLN A 220 -14.10 -18.76 -18.04
N TRP A 221 -14.50 -18.59 -16.78
CA TRP A 221 -14.76 -19.72 -15.87
C TRP A 221 -15.94 -20.57 -16.35
N VAL A 222 -17.03 -19.93 -16.79
CA VAL A 222 -18.19 -20.62 -17.38
C VAL A 222 -17.80 -21.37 -18.65
N GLU A 223 -16.95 -20.79 -19.49
CA GLU A 223 -16.46 -21.45 -20.71
C GLU A 223 -15.64 -22.70 -20.38
N ILE A 224 -14.70 -22.61 -19.43
CA ILE A 224 -13.91 -23.75 -18.97
C ILE A 224 -14.82 -24.86 -18.42
N GLU A 225 -15.79 -24.48 -17.60
CA GLU A 225 -16.73 -25.45 -17.02
C GLU A 225 -17.59 -26.12 -18.11
N THR A 226 -17.99 -25.37 -19.13
CA THR A 226 -18.73 -25.91 -20.28
C THR A 226 -17.89 -26.92 -21.05
N GLN A 227 -16.62 -26.60 -21.33
CA GLN A 227 -15.71 -27.54 -22.00
C GLN A 227 -15.51 -28.81 -21.16
N ARG A 228 -15.36 -28.65 -19.83
CA ARG A 228 -15.22 -29.78 -18.89
C ARG A 228 -16.43 -30.71 -18.95
N VAL A 229 -17.64 -30.16 -18.87
CA VAL A 229 -18.88 -30.93 -18.96
C VAL A 229 -19.00 -31.61 -20.32
N GLN A 230 -18.68 -30.91 -21.42
CA GLN A 230 -18.73 -31.49 -22.76
C GLN A 230 -17.79 -32.69 -22.91
N LEU A 231 -16.55 -32.59 -22.41
CA LEU A 231 -15.59 -33.69 -22.38
C LEU A 231 -16.11 -34.89 -21.56
N GLN A 232 -16.74 -34.61 -20.42
CA GLN A 232 -17.34 -35.65 -19.58
C GLN A 232 -18.50 -36.35 -20.30
N THR A 233 -19.34 -35.60 -21.02
CA THR A 233 -20.43 -36.17 -21.85
C THR A 233 -19.85 -37.04 -22.97
N GLN A 234 -18.84 -36.56 -23.70
CA GLN A 234 -18.18 -37.36 -24.75
C GLN A 234 -17.60 -38.67 -24.21
N PHE A 235 -16.96 -38.61 -23.04
CA PHE A 235 -16.43 -39.81 -22.39
C PHE A 235 -17.55 -40.77 -21.99
N SER A 236 -18.64 -40.27 -21.39
CA SER A 236 -19.82 -41.07 -21.05
C SER A 236 -20.44 -41.74 -22.27
N ASP A 237 -20.58 -41.01 -23.39
CA ASP A 237 -21.12 -41.55 -24.63
C ASP A 237 -20.23 -42.65 -25.21
N MET A 238 -18.90 -42.48 -25.14
CA MET A 238 -17.94 -43.49 -25.55
C MET A 238 -18.07 -44.76 -24.69
N VAL A 239 -18.23 -44.61 -23.37
CA VAL A 239 -18.46 -45.74 -22.45
C VAL A 239 -19.79 -46.43 -22.76
N GLN A 240 -20.86 -45.67 -23.03
CA GLN A 240 -22.16 -46.26 -23.41
C GLN A 240 -22.13 -46.99 -24.75
N GLN A 241 -21.39 -46.46 -25.73
CA GLN A 241 -21.15 -47.16 -26.99
C GLN A 241 -20.38 -48.46 -26.76
N PHE A 242 -19.33 -48.43 -25.93
CA PHE A 242 -18.58 -49.63 -25.58
C PHE A 242 -19.46 -50.68 -24.88
N ILE A 243 -20.27 -50.27 -23.89
CA ILE A 243 -21.23 -51.15 -23.22
C ILE A 243 -22.23 -51.75 -24.23
N SER A 244 -22.75 -50.94 -25.15
CA SER A 244 -23.69 -51.39 -26.19
C SER A 244 -23.05 -52.41 -27.14
N ILE A 245 -21.78 -52.22 -27.52
CA ILE A 245 -21.03 -53.19 -28.32
C ILE A 245 -20.85 -54.49 -27.54
N MET A 246 -20.45 -54.42 -26.28
CA MET A 246 -20.27 -55.58 -25.41
C MET A 246 -21.57 -56.36 -25.17
N GLN A 247 -22.72 -55.68 -25.09
CA GLN A 247 -24.03 -56.33 -24.98
C GLN A 247 -24.43 -57.08 -26.27
N ARG A 248 -24.01 -56.62 -27.45
CA ARG A 248 -24.25 -57.29 -28.75
C ARG A 248 -23.32 -58.48 -29.01
N VAL A 249 -22.13 -58.47 -28.40
CA VAL A 249 -21.12 -59.55 -28.52
C VAL A 249 -21.29 -60.59 -27.40
N ARG A 250 -22.25 -60.44 -26.49
CA ARG A 250 -22.56 -61.43 -25.45
C ARG A 250 -22.87 -62.78 -26.11
N PRO A 251 -22.07 -63.83 -25.90
CA PRO A 251 -22.40 -65.16 -26.39
C PRO A 251 -23.70 -65.62 -25.75
N THR A 252 -24.65 -66.11 -26.54
CA THR A 252 -25.75 -66.93 -26.03
C THR A 252 -25.13 -68.11 -25.29
N GLN A 253 -25.20 -68.09 -23.96
CA GLN A 253 -24.92 -69.27 -23.16
C GLN A 253 -25.84 -70.40 -23.65
N PRO A 254 -25.32 -71.58 -24.02
CA PRO A 254 -26.17 -72.73 -24.24
C PRO A 254 -26.80 -73.13 -22.91
N ALA A 255 -28.10 -73.43 -22.95
CA ALA A 255 -28.88 -73.88 -21.81
C ALA A 255 -28.22 -75.10 -21.15
N ALA A 256 -27.60 -74.89 -19.99
CA ALA A 256 -27.18 -75.94 -19.08
C ALA A 256 -28.06 -75.84 -17.83
N GLN A 257 -29.13 -76.64 -17.91
CA GLN A 257 -29.90 -77.31 -16.85
C GLN A 257 -29.58 -76.91 -15.40
N ASP A 258 -30.61 -76.38 -14.72
CA ASP A 258 -30.75 -76.40 -13.26
C ASP A 258 -30.57 -77.83 -12.71
N PRO A 259 -30.05 -77.96 -11.48
CA PRO A 259 -30.99 -78.38 -10.45
C PRO A 259 -30.89 -77.55 -9.17
N ALA A 260 -32.09 -77.11 -8.77
CA ALA A 260 -32.67 -77.03 -7.44
C ALA A 260 -32.01 -76.16 -6.34
N PRO A 261 -32.81 -75.33 -5.65
CA PRO A 261 -32.41 -74.67 -4.42
C PRO A 261 -32.46 -75.68 -3.27
N ASP A 262 -31.65 -75.52 -2.24
CA ASP A 262 -32.03 -75.88 -0.88
C ASP A 262 -31.17 -75.11 0.12
N ASP A 263 -31.91 -74.41 0.99
CA ASP A 263 -31.73 -74.24 2.43
C ASP A 263 -30.64 -73.31 2.98
N ASP A 264 -31.15 -72.15 3.45
CA ASP A 264 -31.14 -71.73 4.85
C ASP A 264 -29.97 -72.17 5.75
N GLU A 265 -29.22 -71.20 6.28
CA GLU A 265 -29.02 -70.97 7.72
C GLU A 265 -28.06 -69.77 7.87
N ALA A 266 -28.52 -68.65 8.43
CA ALA A 266 -28.60 -68.36 9.86
C ALA A 266 -27.23 -68.10 10.51
N GLY A 267 -27.17 -67.01 11.28
CA GLY A 267 -26.11 -66.75 12.26
C GLY A 267 -25.56 -65.33 12.16
N THR A 268 -26.23 -64.34 12.74
CA THR A 268 -25.92 -63.76 14.08
C THR A 268 -24.56 -63.08 14.11
N ALA A 269 -24.53 -61.74 14.07
CA ALA A 269 -24.57 -60.87 15.26
C ALA A 269 -23.22 -60.83 15.97
N ASP A 270 -22.58 -59.66 15.96
CA ASP A 270 -22.26 -58.98 17.21
C ASP A 270 -21.88 -57.52 16.94
N ASP A 271 -22.56 -56.65 17.70
CA ASP A 271 -22.45 -55.20 17.80
C ASP A 271 -21.37 -54.85 18.87
N PRO A 272 -21.08 -53.58 19.19
CA PRO A 272 -19.71 -53.09 19.27
C PRO A 272 -19.28 -52.81 20.71
N ALA A 273 -17.99 -52.61 20.93
CA ALA A 273 -17.53 -51.80 22.04
C ALA A 273 -16.14 -51.23 21.74
N ASP A 274 -16.06 -49.92 21.92
CA ASP A 274 -14.94 -49.13 22.45
C ASP A 274 -13.60 -49.85 22.64
N LEU A 275 -12.52 -49.16 22.25
CA LEU A 275 -11.55 -48.60 23.21
C LEU A 275 -10.41 -47.88 22.46
N CYS A 276 -10.20 -46.62 22.90
CA CYS A 276 -9.02 -45.75 22.76
C CYS A 276 -8.72 -45.07 21.42
#